data_AF-A0A946XY83-F1
#
_entry.id   AF-A0A946XY83-F1
#
_cell.length_a   1.000
_cell.length_b   1.000
_cell.length_c   1.000
_cell.angle_alpha   90.00
_cell.angle_beta   90.00
_cell.angle_gamma   90.00
#
_symmetry.space_group_name_H-M   'P 1'
#
loop_
_entity.id
_entity.type
_entity.pdbx_description
1 polymer ?
#
loop_
_entity_poly.entity_id
_entity_poly.type
_entity_poly.pdbx_seq_one_letter_code
_entity_poly.pdbx_strand_id
1 'polypeptide(L)'
;MTNLVKIATTVVAAGLIGGASFAAQAAPVKSGYENEVKTCISQVGEHANYDQARRVRHTVVLVEETRFRYKFTIQTSVFTDSENAAARSYDASCTVLANGTPLEFEIKTTG
;
A
#
# COMPACT_ATOMS: atom_id res chain seq x y z
N MET A 1 15.12 16.87 -50.12
CA MET A 1 15.00 15.84 -49.07
C MET A 1 14.58 16.58 -47.81
N THR A 2 13.29 16.53 -47.50
CA THR A 2 12.61 17.45 -46.59
C THR A 2 12.35 16.71 -45.28
N ASN A 3 13.09 17.03 -44.22
CA ASN A 3 12.83 16.48 -42.89
C ASN A 3 11.81 17.36 -42.17
N LEU A 4 10.59 16.82 -42.03
CA LEU A 4 9.48 17.40 -41.28
C LEU A 4 9.70 17.17 -39.78
N VAL A 5 10.04 18.25 -39.07
CA VAL A 5 9.94 18.30 -37.60
C VAL A 5 8.45 18.48 -37.25
N LYS A 6 7.81 17.43 -36.73
CA LYS A 6 6.46 17.53 -36.15
C LYS A 6 6.57 18.07 -34.73
N ILE A 7 6.45 19.39 -34.58
CA ILE A 7 6.24 20.05 -33.29
C ILE A 7 4.75 19.94 -32.97
N ALA A 8 4.38 19.07 -32.03
CA ALA A 8 3.02 19.01 -31.50
C ALA A 8 2.84 20.14 -30.49
N THR A 9 2.32 21.28 -30.95
CA THR A 9 1.88 22.39 -30.11
C THR A 9 0.51 22.04 -29.54
N THR A 10 0.46 21.57 -28.29
CA THR A 10 -0.80 21.48 -27.54
C THR A 10 -0.86 22.63 -26.54
N VAL A 11 -1.66 23.64 -26.90
CA VAL A 11 -2.08 24.71 -26.00
C VAL A 11 -3.08 24.11 -25.01
N VAL A 12 -2.77 24.08 -23.71
CA VAL A 12 -3.79 23.90 -22.66
C VAL A 12 -3.92 25.23 -21.94
N ALA A 13 -5.03 25.91 -22.24
CA ALA A 13 -5.44 27.15 -21.63
C ALA A 13 -5.80 26.95 -20.15
N ALA A 14 -5.56 28.00 -19.37
CA ALA A 14 -5.78 28.10 -17.93
C ALA A 14 -7.24 27.86 -17.51
N GLY A 15 -7.40 27.14 -16.41
CA GLY A 15 -8.62 27.11 -15.59
C GLY A 15 -8.24 27.15 -14.12
N LEU A 16 -8.22 28.35 -13.54
CA LEU A 16 -8.15 28.57 -12.09
C LEU A 16 -9.53 28.24 -11.48
N ILE A 17 -9.67 27.10 -10.82
CA ILE A 17 -10.75 26.88 -9.84
C ILE A 17 -10.15 26.15 -8.65
N GLY A 18 -10.32 26.78 -7.48
CA GLY A 18 -9.83 26.33 -6.19
C GLY A 18 -10.31 24.94 -5.79
N GLY A 19 -9.40 24.23 -5.14
CA GLY A 19 -9.61 22.90 -4.60
C GLY A 19 -8.23 22.32 -4.35
N ALA A 20 -7.67 22.55 -3.16
CA ALA A 20 -6.50 21.81 -2.70
C ALA A 20 -6.94 20.36 -2.49
N SER A 21 -7.04 19.60 -3.57
CA SER A 21 -7.18 18.15 -3.52
C SER A 21 -5.82 17.60 -3.10
N PHE A 22 -5.68 17.36 -1.80
CA PHE A 22 -4.65 16.47 -1.28
C PHE A 22 -4.94 15.07 -1.80
N ALA A 23 -4.61 14.81 -3.06
CA ALA A 23 -4.45 13.46 -3.55
C ALA A 23 -3.23 12.90 -2.80
N ALA A 24 -3.47 12.23 -1.68
CA ALA A 24 -2.50 11.34 -1.08
C ALA A 24 -2.25 10.22 -2.09
N GLN A 25 -1.29 10.45 -2.98
CA GLN A 25 -0.84 9.48 -3.95
C GLN A 25 -0.24 8.33 -3.13
N ALA A 26 -0.94 7.20 -3.05
CA ALA A 26 -0.36 5.97 -2.55
C ALA A 26 0.85 5.68 -3.44
N ALA A 27 2.05 5.89 -2.90
CA ALA A 27 3.27 5.66 -3.65
C ALA A 27 3.25 4.20 -4.12
N PRO A 28 3.46 3.92 -5.42
CA PRO A 28 3.55 2.56 -5.88
C PRO A 28 4.68 1.88 -5.11
N VAL A 29 4.38 0.73 -4.49
CA VAL A 29 5.41 -0.12 -3.90
C VAL A 29 6.42 -0.39 -5.01
N LYS A 30 7.66 0.04 -4.80
CA LYS A 30 8.80 -0.20 -5.70
C LYS A 30 8.76 -1.69 -6.09
N SER A 31 8.77 -2.02 -7.38
CA SER A 31 8.51 -3.37 -7.93
C SER A 31 9.52 -4.48 -7.54
N GLY A 32 10.25 -4.32 -6.44
CA GLY A 32 11.26 -5.25 -5.93
C GLY A 32 10.84 -6.08 -4.73
N TYR A 33 9.69 -5.81 -4.10
CA TYR A 33 9.28 -6.46 -2.83
C TYR A 33 7.88 -7.07 -2.87
N GLU A 34 7.31 -7.29 -4.06
CA GLU A 34 5.91 -7.72 -4.17
C GLU A 34 5.66 -9.08 -3.51
N ASN A 35 6.62 -10.01 -3.60
CA ASN A 35 6.49 -11.34 -3.02
C ASN A 35 6.52 -11.26 -1.49
N GLU A 36 7.45 -10.49 -0.94
CA GLU A 36 7.64 -10.21 0.47
C GLU A 36 6.40 -9.56 1.09
N VAL A 37 5.87 -8.54 0.41
CA VAL A 37 4.65 -7.85 0.84
C VAL A 37 3.46 -8.80 0.81
N LYS A 38 3.33 -9.65 -0.23
CA LYS A 38 2.27 -10.67 -0.29
C LYS A 38 2.38 -11.68 0.84
N THR A 39 3.57 -12.18 1.15
CA THR A 39 3.81 -13.07 2.30
C THR A 39 3.33 -12.39 3.58
N CYS A 40 3.72 -11.14 3.82
CA CYS A 40 3.33 -10.43 5.03
C CYS A 40 1.83 -10.14 5.11
N ILE A 41 1.18 -9.75 4.01
CA ILE A 41 -0.28 -9.55 3.98
C ILE A 41 -1.00 -10.88 4.22
N SER A 42 -0.50 -12.00 3.70
CA SER A 42 -1.06 -13.33 3.97
C SER A 42 -1.01 -13.66 5.47
N GLN A 43 0.10 -13.37 6.14
CA GLN A 43 0.23 -13.55 7.60
C GLN A 43 -0.80 -12.70 8.37
N VAL A 44 -1.04 -11.45 7.95
CA VAL A 44 -2.12 -10.64 8.52
C VAL A 44 -3.47 -11.32 8.32
N GLY A 45 -3.76 -11.84 7.11
CA GLY A 45 -5.02 -12.50 6.82
C GLY A 45 -5.28 -13.79 7.61
N GLU A 46 -4.23 -14.49 8.01
CA GLU A 46 -4.33 -15.69 8.86
C GLU A 46 -4.70 -15.36 10.33
N HIS A 47 -4.40 -14.15 10.80
CA HIS A 47 -4.54 -13.76 12.21
C HIS A 47 -5.59 -12.68 12.47
N ALA A 48 -5.91 -11.86 11.47
CA ALA A 48 -6.92 -10.81 11.58
C ALA A 48 -8.32 -11.37 11.34
N ASN A 49 -9.31 -10.83 12.06
CA ASN A 49 -10.71 -11.16 11.80
C ASN A 49 -11.23 -10.27 10.65
N TYR A 50 -11.61 -10.90 9.53
CA TYR A 50 -12.26 -10.25 8.38
C TYR A 50 -13.74 -10.63 8.21
N ASP A 51 -14.38 -11.19 9.23
CA ASP A 51 -15.81 -11.51 9.21
C ASP A 51 -16.61 -10.26 8.86
N GLN A 52 -17.61 -10.40 7.99
CA GLN A 52 -18.47 -9.30 7.54
C GLN A 52 -17.72 -8.13 6.87
N ALA A 53 -16.42 -8.28 6.55
CA ALA A 53 -15.68 -7.26 5.85
C ALA A 53 -16.24 -7.08 4.44
N ARG A 54 -16.63 -5.86 4.10
CA ARG A 54 -16.92 -5.45 2.72
C ARG A 54 -15.67 -4.97 2.02
N ARG A 55 -14.76 -4.35 2.77
CA ARG A 55 -13.48 -3.85 2.27
C ARG A 55 -12.42 -3.99 3.35
N VAL A 56 -11.21 -4.36 2.95
CA VAL A 56 -10.02 -4.33 3.79
C VAL A 56 -8.99 -3.45 3.09
N ARG A 57 -8.37 -2.55 3.84
CA ARG A 57 -7.28 -1.69 3.36
C ARG A 57 -6.02 -2.03 4.15
N HIS A 58 -4.95 -2.32 3.43
CA HIS A 58 -3.61 -2.48 4.00
C HIS A 58 -2.74 -1.29 3.60
N THR A 59 -2.14 -0.64 4.58
CA THR A 59 -1.07 0.34 4.37
C THR A 59 0.22 -0.31 4.80
N VAL A 60 1.12 -0.56 3.84
CA VAL A 60 2.37 -1.27 4.06
C VAL A 60 3.53 -0.29 3.98
N VAL A 61 4.40 -0.30 4.98
CA VAL A 61 5.60 0.54 5.04
C VAL A 61 6.81 -0.35 5.26
N LEU A 62 7.81 -0.20 4.40
CA LEU A 62 9.12 -0.81 4.59
C LEU A 62 9.87 -0.02 5.69
N VAL A 63 10.21 -0.67 6.79
CA VAL A 63 10.91 -0.03 7.92
C VAL A 63 12.39 -0.40 8.00
N GLU A 64 12.76 -1.59 7.51
CA GLU A 64 14.16 -2.02 7.45
C GLU A 64 14.41 -2.84 6.19
N GLU A 65 15.51 -2.55 5.50
CA GLU A 65 15.97 -3.29 4.33
C GLU A 65 17.45 -3.65 4.49
N THR A 66 17.74 -4.93 4.32
CA THR A 66 19.10 -5.48 4.26
C THR A 66 19.21 -6.39 3.04
N ARG A 67 20.44 -6.84 2.72
CA ARG A 67 20.66 -7.76 1.59
C ARG A 67 19.84 -9.06 1.66
N PHE A 68 19.49 -9.51 2.87
CA PHE A 68 18.89 -10.83 3.07
C PHE A 68 17.51 -10.79 3.73
N ARG A 69 17.07 -9.63 4.21
CA ARG A 69 15.91 -9.50 5.07
C ARG A 69 15.24 -8.14 4.91
N TYR A 70 13.93 -8.15 4.96
CA TYR A 70 13.06 -6.99 4.95
C TYR A 70 12.14 -7.00 6.16
N LYS A 71 11.91 -5.84 6.76
CA LYS A 71 10.93 -5.66 7.82
C LYS A 71 9.89 -4.64 7.37
N PHE A 72 8.63 -5.02 7.49
CA PHE A 72 7.47 -4.19 7.17
C PHE A 72 6.65 -3.91 8.42
N THR A 73 6.04 -2.74 8.45
CA THR A 73 4.87 -2.45 9.30
C THR A 73 3.64 -2.39 8.41
N ILE A 74 2.54 -2.96 8.89
CA ILE A 74 1.29 -3.08 8.14
C ILE A 74 0.15 -2.59 9.03
N GLN A 75 -0.46 -1.49 8.62
CA GLN A 75 -1.71 -1.04 9.22
C GLN A 75 -2.86 -1.58 8.39
N THR A 76 -3.78 -2.28 9.04
CA THR A 76 -4.95 -2.89 8.39
C THR A 76 -6.22 -2.28 8.94
N SER A 77 -7.09 -1.82 8.05
CA SER A 77 -8.42 -1.30 8.39
C SER A 77 -9.50 -2.12 7.70
N VAL A 78 -10.45 -2.62 8.47
CA VAL A 78 -11.57 -3.46 8.02
C VAL A 78 -12.87 -2.66 8.09
N PHE A 79 -13.62 -2.62 7.00
CA PHE A 79 -14.86 -1.85 6.88
C PHE A 79 -16.05 -2.80 6.66
N THR A 80 -17.07 -2.74 7.52
CA THR A 80 -18.27 -3.61 7.46
C THR A 80 -19.45 -2.95 6.76
N ASP A 81 -19.64 -1.64 6.96
CA ASP A 81 -20.86 -0.95 6.56
C ASP A 81 -20.61 0.33 5.75
N SER A 82 -19.79 1.24 6.29
CA SER A 82 -19.45 2.53 5.65
C SER A 82 -17.97 2.64 5.36
N GLU A 83 -17.59 3.33 4.28
CA GLU A 83 -16.18 3.51 3.90
C GLU A 83 -15.39 4.46 4.80
N ASN A 84 -16.07 5.18 5.70
CA ASN A 84 -15.51 6.32 6.41
C ASN A 84 -14.97 5.98 7.80
N ALA A 85 -15.41 4.87 8.39
CA ALA A 85 -14.93 4.40 9.69
C ALA A 85 -14.60 2.91 9.60
N ALA A 86 -13.37 2.56 9.98
CA ALA A 86 -12.98 1.17 10.12
C ALA A 86 -13.73 0.57 11.32
N ALA A 87 -14.38 -0.57 11.11
CA ALA A 87 -15.03 -1.34 12.16
C ALA A 87 -14.03 -2.13 13.01
N ARG A 88 -12.86 -2.44 12.42
CA ARG A 88 -11.71 -3.07 13.07
C ARG A 88 -10.42 -2.54 12.46
N SER A 89 -9.38 -2.41 13.28
CA SER A 89 -8.05 -1.98 12.89
C SER A 89 -6.98 -2.84 13.56
N TYR A 90 -5.90 -3.09 12.82
CA TYR A 90 -4.76 -3.88 13.27
C TYR A 90 -3.46 -3.20 12.89
N ASP A 91 -2.49 -3.28 13.79
CA ASP A 91 -1.10 -2.98 13.50
C ASP A 91 -0.30 -4.29 13.52
N ALA A 92 0.43 -4.56 12.45
CA ALA A 92 1.31 -5.71 12.36
C ALA A 92 2.76 -5.32 12.05
N SER A 93 3.69 -6.12 12.53
CA SER A 93 5.09 -6.12 12.08
C SER A 93 5.41 -7.47 11.47
N CYS A 94 6.04 -7.47 10.31
CA CYS A 94 6.39 -8.67 9.58
C CYS A 94 7.85 -8.56 9.11
N THR A 95 8.65 -9.57 9.44
CA THR A 95 10.02 -9.71 8.98
C THR A 95 10.10 -10.92 8.05
N VAL A 96 10.62 -10.73 6.85
CA VAL A 96 10.74 -11.76 5.81
C VAL A 96 12.15 -11.77 5.22
N LEU A 97 12.62 -12.93 4.79
CA LEU A 97 13.84 -13.05 4.00
C LEU A 97 13.62 -12.54 2.57
N ALA A 98 14.71 -12.22 1.88
CA ALA A 98 14.68 -11.75 0.49
C ALA A 98 14.25 -12.80 -0.55
N ASN A 99 13.97 -14.03 -0.11
CA ASN A 99 13.32 -15.06 -0.91
C ASN A 99 11.81 -15.18 -0.60
N GLY A 100 11.27 -14.27 0.21
CA GLY A 100 9.87 -14.26 0.65
C GLY A 100 9.52 -15.20 1.82
N THR A 101 10.50 -15.87 2.44
CA THR A 101 10.25 -16.75 3.60
C THR A 101 9.96 -15.91 4.85
N PRO A 102 8.86 -16.14 5.59
CA PRO A 102 8.58 -15.44 6.83
C PRO A 102 9.57 -15.84 7.94
N LEU A 103 10.05 -14.84 8.70
CA LEU A 103 10.93 -15.04 9.86
C LEU A 103 10.21 -14.74 11.16
N GLU A 104 9.56 -13.58 11.24
CA GLU A 104 8.90 -13.10 12.45
C GLU A 104 7.62 -12.36 12.06
N PHE A 105 6.56 -12.56 12.84
CA PHE A 105 5.29 -11.90 12.64
C PHE A 105 4.64 -11.59 13.98
N GLU A 106 4.20 -10.34 14.14
CA GLU A 106 3.44 -9.87 15.29
C GLU A 106 2.26 -9.04 14.80
N ILE A 107 1.09 -9.21 15.43
CA ILE A 107 -0.11 -8.42 15.14
C ILE A 107 -0.83 -8.07 16.43
N LYS A 108 -1.36 -6.85 16.49
CA LYS A 108 -2.21 -6.37 17.59
C LYS A 108 -3.44 -5.67 17.05
N THR A 109 -4.57 -5.87 17.73
CA THR A 109 -5.80 -5.10 17.48
C THR A 109 -5.63 -3.69 18.05
N THR A 110 -6.03 -2.69 17.28
CA THR A 110 -5.87 -1.26 17.66
C THR A 110 -7.17 -0.48 17.66
N GLY A 111 -8.25 -1.05 17.13
CA GLY A 111 -9.59 -0.46 17.13
C GLY A 111 -10.59 -1.34 16.41
#